data_AF-A0A812WS47-F1
#
_entry.id   AF-A0A812WS47-F1
#
_cell.length_a   1.000
_cell.length_b   1.000
_cell.length_c   1.000
_cell.angle_alpha   90.00
_cell.angle_beta   90.00
_cell.angle_gamma   90.00
#
_symmetry.space_group_name_H-M   'P 1'
#
loop_
_entity.id
_entity.type
_entity.pdbx_description
1 polymer ?
#
loop_
_entity_poly.entity_id
_entity_poly.type
_entity_poly.pdbx_seq_one_letter_code
_entity_poly.pdbx_strand_id
1 'polypeptide(L)'
;LRATCLYHTLESFGFHFAVSSLATASFTSEQADKLYLKSYDTDNVQVFISHCWRDKRFPKLVALWIRFNLYPALLCSSIVGAIVFVASLSKQRVEEDELMTPTVLLAGVGSFFLSLAFWHHVPFRLGCRKSQRSLFFDKLCVYQYESDLRQQGIDSFAAYIAKCDEILVLWSPEYFTRLWCTLEMAALVKTHADSGKLPLYFMPLGLAKAAFLSWISLALLCVARELQLLLDTFYWMADFVVLTPLLILNALIFGLAIDRYAQARRSLTKQLETFDVRESRCAFESDRETVYHTIREWFTDLDGFNNNVRLHVRDHVASSLGWEFHFPKRLTFPPMLFSIFTQLDRIAAGDFEHQTMFKIFAFIADIARLGALIPIFILLSYCFAKMGRRWLAFILFVICALCFQSFLTYGEQVLHEGTPVWLCVLEVTSQWVTYFLTVKASWIADAVLSRCILGG
;
A
#
# COMPACT_ATOMS: atom_id res chain seq x y z
N LEU A 1 -1.15 8.44 -30.98
CA LEU A 1 -1.63 8.62 -29.58
C LEU A 1 -0.59 9.45 -28.82
N ARG A 2 -0.91 10.03 -27.67
CA ARG A 2 0.07 10.72 -26.82
C ARG A 2 0.28 10.03 -25.49
N ALA A 3 1.52 9.98 -25.03
CA ALA A 3 1.89 9.48 -23.72
C ALA A 3 2.81 10.47 -23.01
N THR A 4 2.88 10.34 -21.70
CA THR A 4 3.82 11.03 -20.83
C THR A 4 4.70 10.02 -20.11
N CYS A 5 5.60 10.48 -19.25
CA CYS A 5 6.41 9.64 -18.38
C CYS A 5 6.07 9.89 -16.92
N LEU A 6 6.44 8.96 -16.05
CA LEU A 6 6.17 9.07 -14.61
C LEU A 6 6.73 10.34 -13.98
N TYR A 7 7.88 10.83 -14.47
CA TYR A 7 8.50 12.06 -13.99
C TYR A 7 7.60 13.28 -14.19
N HIS A 8 7.03 13.47 -15.39
CA HIS A 8 6.10 14.56 -15.63
C HIS A 8 4.78 14.37 -14.87
N THR A 9 4.27 13.14 -14.76
CA THR A 9 3.04 12.86 -14.01
C THR A 9 3.17 13.18 -12.52
N LEU A 10 4.35 12.90 -11.92
CA LEU A 10 4.62 13.10 -10.51
C LEU A 10 5.30 14.43 -10.18
N GLU A 11 5.52 15.28 -11.18
CA GLU A 11 6.15 16.59 -11.00
C GLU A 11 5.42 17.42 -9.93
N SER A 12 6.20 18.16 -9.15
CA SER A 12 5.71 18.94 -8.00
C SER A 12 4.88 18.10 -7.01
N PHE A 13 5.31 16.86 -6.74
CA PHE A 13 4.62 15.91 -5.85
C PHE A 13 3.17 15.64 -6.30
N GLY A 14 3.00 15.39 -7.60
CA GLY A 14 1.71 15.06 -8.21
C GLY A 14 0.73 16.23 -8.19
N PHE A 15 1.20 17.48 -8.23
CA PHE A 15 0.32 18.67 -8.26
C PHE A 15 -0.68 18.62 -9.43
N HIS A 16 -0.34 17.88 -10.49
CA HIS A 16 -1.26 17.62 -11.58
C HIS A 16 -2.57 16.93 -11.17
N PHE A 17 -2.61 16.16 -10.07
CA PHE A 17 -3.85 15.59 -9.53
C PHE A 17 -4.72 16.55 -8.71
N ALA A 18 -4.29 17.82 -8.54
CA ALA A 18 -5.14 18.83 -7.91
C ALA A 18 -6.37 19.12 -8.80
N VAL A 19 -7.55 19.15 -8.18
CA VAL A 19 -8.89 19.27 -8.81
C VAL A 19 -9.05 20.55 -9.61
N SER A 20 -8.24 21.57 -9.34
CA SER A 20 -8.37 22.94 -9.81
C SER A 20 -8.15 23.15 -11.31
N SER A 21 -8.49 22.20 -12.18
CA SER A 21 -8.07 22.32 -13.58
C SER A 21 -8.98 21.76 -14.67
N LEU A 22 -9.75 20.68 -14.46
CA LEU A 22 -10.48 20.08 -15.60
C LEU A 22 -11.95 20.49 -15.69
N ALA A 23 -12.63 20.65 -14.55
CA ALA A 23 -14.07 20.96 -14.52
C ALA A 23 -14.38 22.42 -14.15
N THR A 24 -13.41 23.18 -13.62
CA THR A 24 -13.70 24.51 -13.04
C THR A 24 -12.73 25.62 -13.42
N ALA A 25 -11.57 25.31 -14.01
CA ALA A 25 -10.63 26.33 -14.46
C ALA A 25 -10.51 26.28 -15.98
N SER A 26 -10.76 27.41 -16.64
CA SER A 26 -10.24 27.63 -17.98
C SER A 26 -8.73 27.73 -17.86
N PHE A 27 -8.00 26.75 -18.41
CA PHE A 27 -6.57 26.93 -18.61
C PHE A 27 -6.36 28.12 -19.54
N THR A 28 -5.30 28.89 -19.34
CA THR A 28 -4.81 29.75 -20.42
C THR A 28 -4.19 28.87 -21.51
N SER A 29 -4.14 29.36 -22.76
CA SER A 29 -3.44 28.65 -23.85
C SER A 29 -2.01 28.30 -23.44
N GLU A 30 -1.26 29.23 -22.84
CA GLU A 30 0.11 28.99 -22.37
C GLU A 30 0.19 27.87 -21.31
N GLN A 31 -0.75 27.81 -20.37
CA GLN A 31 -0.78 26.74 -19.37
C GLN A 31 -1.10 25.37 -20.01
N ALA A 32 -2.06 25.34 -20.94
CA ALA A 32 -2.40 24.12 -21.66
C ALA A 32 -1.23 23.63 -22.52
N ASP A 33 -0.54 24.53 -23.22
CA ASP A 33 0.67 24.23 -24.00
C ASP A 33 1.76 23.66 -23.10
N LYS A 34 2.04 24.30 -21.96
CA LYS A 34 3.03 23.80 -20.98
C LYS A 34 2.71 22.40 -20.46
N LEU A 35 1.43 22.07 -20.27
CA LEU A 35 1.03 20.72 -19.86
C LEU A 35 1.15 19.72 -21.01
N TYR A 36 0.69 20.11 -22.19
CA TYR A 36 0.66 19.25 -23.37
C TYR A 36 2.06 18.93 -23.92
N LEU A 37 3.00 19.86 -23.80
CA LEU A 37 4.43 19.67 -24.13
C LEU A 37 5.12 18.63 -23.24
N LYS A 38 4.53 18.25 -22.10
CA LYS A 38 5.03 17.17 -21.24
C LYS A 38 4.65 15.77 -21.76
N SER A 39 3.74 15.68 -22.73
CA SER A 39 3.46 14.45 -23.46
C SER A 39 4.18 14.44 -24.82
N TYR A 40 4.25 13.27 -25.43
CA TYR A 40 4.87 13.02 -26.72
C TYR A 40 4.06 12.00 -27.51
N ASP A 41 4.18 12.03 -28.84
CA ASP A 41 3.49 11.08 -29.70
C ASP A 41 4.09 9.67 -29.57
N THR A 42 3.20 8.69 -29.51
CA THR A 42 3.54 7.27 -29.39
C THR A 42 2.51 6.41 -30.12
N ASP A 43 2.96 5.23 -30.56
CA ASP A 43 2.10 4.20 -31.14
C ASP A 43 1.48 3.28 -30.07
N ASN A 44 2.14 3.16 -28.90
CA ASN A 44 1.70 2.32 -27.79
C ASN A 44 1.85 3.05 -26.43
N VAL A 45 0.88 2.81 -25.54
CA VAL A 45 0.88 3.29 -24.15
C VAL A 45 1.07 2.10 -23.22
N GLN A 46 2.08 2.10 -22.35
CA GLN A 46 2.28 0.95 -21.46
C GLN A 46 1.29 0.94 -20.30
N VAL A 47 0.90 2.09 -19.76
CA VAL A 47 -0.06 2.16 -18.66
C VAL A 47 -1.05 3.30 -18.85
N PHE A 48 -2.35 2.99 -18.86
CA PHE A 48 -3.42 3.97 -18.77
C PHE A 48 -3.74 4.25 -17.30
N ILE A 49 -3.56 5.49 -16.84
CA ILE A 49 -3.87 5.87 -15.45
C ILE A 49 -5.33 6.30 -15.34
N SER A 50 -6.17 5.37 -14.89
CA SER A 50 -7.58 5.64 -14.61
C SER A 50 -7.76 6.04 -13.15
N HIS A 51 -8.48 7.15 -12.90
CA HIS A 51 -8.62 7.69 -11.56
C HIS A 51 -9.84 8.61 -11.42
N CYS A 52 -10.35 8.76 -10.20
CA CYS A 52 -11.42 9.72 -9.91
C CYS A 52 -10.85 11.08 -9.52
N TRP A 53 -11.22 12.15 -10.23
CA TRP A 53 -10.76 13.51 -9.96
C TRP A 53 -11.12 14.02 -8.56
N ARG A 54 -12.23 13.57 -7.96
CA ARG A 54 -12.66 13.97 -6.60
C ARG A 54 -11.74 13.46 -5.49
N ASP A 55 -10.98 12.39 -5.75
CA ASP A 55 -10.07 11.84 -4.76
C ASP A 55 -8.91 12.78 -4.47
N LYS A 56 -8.51 12.83 -3.19
CA LYS A 56 -7.38 13.64 -2.73
C LYS A 56 -6.10 13.25 -3.47
N ARG A 57 -5.25 14.26 -3.74
CA ARG A 57 -3.95 14.12 -4.41
C ARG A 57 -3.02 13.13 -3.71
N PHE A 58 -2.84 13.28 -2.40
CA PHE A 58 -1.80 12.56 -1.66
C PHE A 58 -1.89 11.02 -1.77
N PRO A 59 -3.07 10.39 -1.59
CA PRO A 59 -3.22 8.97 -1.87
C PRO A 59 -2.81 8.53 -3.27
N LYS A 60 -3.12 9.32 -4.32
CA LYS A 60 -2.74 9.02 -5.71
C LYS A 60 -1.23 9.08 -5.89
N LEU A 61 -0.59 10.11 -5.36
CA LEU A 61 0.87 10.25 -5.35
C LEU A 61 1.54 9.02 -4.72
N VAL A 62 1.13 8.67 -3.50
CA VAL A 62 1.68 7.53 -2.77
C VAL A 62 1.41 6.21 -3.51
N ALA A 63 0.21 6.04 -4.07
CA ALA A 63 -0.13 4.87 -4.88
C ALA A 63 0.82 4.70 -6.09
N LEU A 64 1.15 5.80 -6.77
CA LEU A 64 2.08 5.79 -7.90
C LEU A 64 3.53 5.54 -7.45
N TRP A 65 3.98 6.13 -6.33
CA TRP A 65 5.28 5.79 -5.73
C TRP A 65 5.37 4.31 -5.39
N ILE A 66 4.34 3.74 -4.77
CA ILE A 66 4.30 2.31 -4.44
C ILE A 66 4.29 1.45 -5.72
N ARG A 67 3.54 1.85 -6.75
CA ARG A 67 3.46 1.07 -8.00
C ARG A 67 4.78 1.02 -8.75
N PHE A 68 5.49 2.14 -8.83
CA PHE A 68 6.61 2.30 -9.75
C PHE A 68 7.98 2.42 -9.06
N ASN A 69 8.05 2.91 -7.83
CA ASN A 69 9.32 3.18 -7.12
C ASN A 69 9.58 2.22 -5.95
N LEU A 70 8.62 1.38 -5.53
CA LEU A 70 8.81 0.50 -4.36
C LEU A 70 9.96 -0.49 -4.52
N TYR A 71 10.01 -1.23 -5.63
CA TYR A 71 11.08 -2.20 -5.88
C TYR A 71 12.48 -1.57 -5.89
N PRO A 72 12.74 -0.51 -6.67
CA PRO A 72 14.04 0.14 -6.65
C PRO A 72 14.34 0.81 -5.30
N ALA A 73 13.34 1.27 -4.55
CA ALA A 73 13.55 1.78 -3.20
C ALA A 73 14.02 0.68 -2.24
N LEU A 74 13.42 -0.50 -2.29
CA LEU A 74 13.87 -1.67 -1.52
C LEU A 74 15.30 -2.07 -1.90
N LEU A 75 15.61 -2.10 -3.20
CA LEU A 75 16.94 -2.45 -3.70
C LEU A 75 18.01 -1.44 -3.27
N CYS A 76 17.80 -0.14 -3.52
CA CYS A 76 18.74 0.91 -3.15
C CYS A 76 18.97 0.94 -1.64
N SER A 77 17.88 0.83 -0.86
CA SER A 77 17.95 0.78 0.60
C SER A 77 18.75 -0.41 1.12
N SER A 78 18.53 -1.60 0.54
CA SER A 78 19.27 -2.81 0.92
C SER A 78 20.76 -2.69 0.59
N ILE A 79 21.11 -2.13 -0.58
CA ILE A 79 22.51 -1.91 -1.00
C ILE A 79 23.19 -0.91 -0.06
N VAL A 80 22.54 0.24 0.19
CA VAL A 80 23.09 1.28 1.09
C VAL A 80 23.27 0.72 2.50
N GLY A 81 22.26 0.03 3.04
CA GLY A 81 22.34 -0.59 4.35
C GLY A 81 23.49 -1.62 4.44
N ALA A 82 23.67 -2.46 3.42
CA ALA A 82 24.76 -3.43 3.39
C ALA A 82 26.16 -2.77 3.33
N ILE A 83 26.31 -1.70 2.53
CA ILE A 83 27.58 -0.95 2.44
C ILE A 83 27.91 -0.31 3.78
N VAL A 84 26.94 0.38 4.40
CA VAL A 84 27.14 1.04 5.70
C VAL A 84 27.45 0.00 6.77
N PHE A 85 26.74 -1.14 6.78
CA PHE A 85 27.01 -2.24 7.72
C PHE A 85 28.45 -2.76 7.62
N VAL A 86 28.95 -3.03 6.41
CA VAL A 86 30.33 -3.49 6.18
C VAL A 86 31.35 -2.45 6.64
N ALA A 87 31.07 -1.16 6.40
CA ALA A 87 31.90 -0.07 6.89
C ALA A 87 31.92 -0.01 8.43
N SER A 88 30.76 -0.17 9.08
CA SER A 88 30.65 -0.17 10.54
C SER A 88 31.41 -1.34 11.18
N LEU A 89 31.34 -2.54 10.60
CA LEU A 89 32.15 -3.69 11.05
C LEU A 89 33.66 -3.45 10.97
N SER A 90 34.10 -2.65 10.00
CA SER A 90 35.51 -2.32 9.82
C SER A 90 35.99 -1.33 10.89
N LYS A 91 35.10 -0.42 11.33
CA LYS A 91 35.40 0.57 12.37
C LYS A 91 35.51 -0.06 13.77
N GLN A 92 34.63 -1.02 14.09
CA GLN A 92 34.62 -1.72 15.37
C GLN A 92 35.98 -2.38 15.70
N ARG A 93 36.73 -2.83 14.67
CA ARG A 93 38.07 -3.42 14.88
C ARG A 93 39.14 -2.43 15.35
N VAL A 94 38.88 -1.13 15.27
CA VAL A 94 39.88 -0.08 15.50
C VAL A 94 39.61 0.69 16.80
N GLU A 95 38.35 0.86 17.20
CA GLU A 95 37.96 1.68 18.36
C GLU A 95 37.00 0.90 19.26
N GLU A 96 37.45 0.50 20.46
CA GLU A 96 36.65 -0.26 21.43
C GLU A 96 35.67 0.61 22.25
N ASP A 97 35.85 1.94 22.28
CA ASP A 97 35.14 2.86 23.19
C ASP A 97 34.14 3.84 22.50
N GLU A 98 33.88 3.69 21.19
CA GLU A 98 32.99 4.63 20.50
C GLU A 98 31.50 4.33 20.73
N LEU A 99 30.73 5.39 21.01
CA LEU A 99 29.30 5.35 21.21
C LEU A 99 28.55 4.82 19.96
N MET A 100 27.74 3.77 20.14
CA MET A 100 26.98 3.11 19.07
C MET A 100 26.08 4.10 18.32
N THR A 101 26.34 4.36 17.04
CA THR A 101 25.46 5.21 16.22
C THR A 101 24.61 4.34 15.28
N PRO A 102 23.26 4.55 15.18
CA PRO A 102 22.36 3.73 14.35
C PRO A 102 22.47 4.07 12.85
N THR A 103 23.68 3.94 12.33
CA THR A 103 24.07 4.41 10.99
C THR A 103 23.45 3.57 9.89
N VAL A 104 23.35 2.25 10.07
CA VAL A 104 22.74 1.34 9.08
C VAL A 104 21.25 1.61 8.97
N LEU A 105 20.55 1.76 10.10
CA LEU A 105 19.13 2.11 10.16
C LEU A 105 18.87 3.46 9.49
N LEU A 106 19.58 4.52 9.88
CA LEU A 106 19.36 5.86 9.34
C LEU A 106 19.65 5.93 7.83
N ALA A 107 20.77 5.35 7.39
CA ALA A 107 21.13 5.34 5.98
C ALA A 107 20.18 4.46 5.15
N GLY A 108 19.82 3.28 5.65
CA GLY A 108 18.91 2.34 5.01
C GLY A 108 17.49 2.92 4.88
N VAL A 109 16.91 3.41 5.97
CA VAL A 109 15.57 4.04 5.99
C VAL A 109 15.56 5.33 5.15
N GLY A 110 16.56 6.18 5.31
CA GLY A 110 16.68 7.43 4.55
C GLY A 110 16.74 7.17 3.05
N SER A 111 17.61 6.26 2.62
CA SER A 111 17.71 5.87 1.21
C SER A 111 16.44 5.20 0.68
N PHE A 112 15.69 4.44 1.50
CA PHE A 112 14.37 3.90 1.14
C PHE A 112 13.39 5.02 0.80
N PHE A 113 13.16 5.97 1.71
CA PHE A 113 12.16 7.03 1.49
C PHE A 113 12.59 7.99 0.37
N LEU A 114 13.88 8.32 0.27
CA LEU A 114 14.41 9.12 -0.83
C LEU A 114 14.20 8.42 -2.17
N SER A 115 14.54 7.13 -2.27
CA SER A 115 14.35 6.36 -3.50
C SER A 115 12.86 6.18 -3.81
N LEU A 116 12.00 5.92 -2.82
CA LEU A 116 10.57 5.80 -3.04
C LEU A 116 9.97 7.09 -3.60
N ALA A 117 10.38 8.25 -3.06
CA ALA A 117 9.91 9.55 -3.51
C ALA A 117 10.49 9.95 -4.88
N PHE A 118 11.76 9.63 -5.16
CA PHE A 118 12.50 10.24 -6.28
C PHE A 118 13.08 9.27 -7.31
N TRP A 119 12.90 7.94 -7.19
CA TRP A 119 13.52 6.99 -8.11
C TRP A 119 13.20 7.27 -9.59
N HIS A 120 11.97 7.69 -9.87
CA HIS A 120 11.52 8.03 -11.22
C HIS A 120 12.30 9.19 -11.88
N HIS A 121 13.03 10.01 -11.11
CA HIS A 121 13.96 11.01 -11.63
C HIS A 121 15.23 10.39 -12.21
N VAL A 122 15.70 9.26 -11.66
CA VAL A 122 16.95 8.60 -12.08
C VAL A 122 16.91 8.16 -13.56
N PRO A 123 15.96 7.32 -14.02
CA PRO A 123 15.91 6.92 -15.43
C PRO A 123 15.58 8.09 -16.36
N PHE A 124 14.90 9.14 -15.87
CA PHE A 124 14.65 10.36 -16.64
C PHE A 124 15.96 11.12 -16.91
N ARG A 125 16.73 11.41 -15.86
CA ARG A 125 17.99 12.18 -15.94
C ARG A 125 19.09 11.45 -16.68
N LEU A 126 19.12 10.12 -16.59
CA LEU A 126 20.06 9.28 -17.34
C LEU A 126 19.68 9.13 -18.82
N GLY A 127 18.59 9.74 -19.29
CA GLY A 127 18.15 9.63 -20.68
C GLY A 127 17.68 8.23 -21.08
N CYS A 128 17.45 7.34 -20.11
CA CYS A 128 17.05 5.95 -20.31
C CYS A 128 15.55 5.88 -20.67
N ARG A 129 15.16 6.43 -21.83
CA ARG A 129 13.76 6.46 -22.30
C ARG A 129 13.12 5.07 -22.33
N LYS A 130 13.86 4.03 -22.73
CA LYS A 130 13.38 2.63 -22.72
C LYS A 130 13.03 2.12 -21.32
N SER A 131 13.64 2.68 -20.28
CA SER A 131 13.35 2.33 -18.88
C SER A 131 12.16 3.11 -18.33
N GLN A 132 11.73 4.18 -18.99
CA GLN A 132 10.57 4.95 -18.57
C GLN A 132 9.31 4.32 -19.14
N ARG A 133 8.32 4.10 -18.27
CA ARG A 133 7.03 3.64 -18.75
C ARG A 133 6.29 4.75 -19.48
N SER A 134 5.75 4.47 -20.67
CA SER A 134 4.85 5.38 -21.36
C SER A 134 3.47 5.33 -20.67
N LEU A 135 3.01 6.46 -20.17
CA LEU A 135 1.80 6.57 -19.37
C LEU A 135 0.78 7.43 -20.12
N PHE A 136 -0.47 7.02 -20.18
CA PHE A 136 -1.55 7.92 -20.51
C PHE A 136 -2.07 8.56 -19.21
N PHE A 137 -2.07 9.88 -19.20
CA PHE A 137 -2.64 10.69 -18.13
C PHE A 137 -3.36 11.86 -18.78
N ASP A 138 -4.69 11.81 -18.72
CA ASP A 138 -5.65 12.70 -19.36
C ASP A 138 -5.23 14.18 -19.38
N LYS A 139 -4.86 14.73 -18.21
CA LYS A 139 -4.49 16.15 -18.07
C LYS A 139 -3.24 16.57 -18.85
N LEU A 140 -2.33 15.64 -19.14
CA LEU A 140 -1.08 15.91 -19.89
C LEU A 140 -1.17 15.46 -21.35
N CYS A 141 -2.00 14.46 -21.64
CA CYS A 141 -2.07 13.82 -22.97
C CYS A 141 -3.22 14.38 -23.84
N VAL A 142 -4.22 15.02 -23.24
CA VAL A 142 -5.31 15.71 -23.95
C VAL A 142 -5.06 17.22 -23.86
N TYR A 143 -5.21 17.93 -24.98
CA TYR A 143 -5.07 19.38 -25.00
C TYR A 143 -6.22 20.04 -24.25
N GLN A 144 -5.92 20.92 -23.30
CA GLN A 144 -6.90 21.38 -22.29
C GLN A 144 -7.62 22.68 -22.65
N TYR A 145 -7.08 23.47 -23.58
CA TYR A 145 -7.59 24.81 -23.88
C TYR A 145 -8.66 24.79 -24.99
N GLU A 146 -8.30 24.30 -26.18
CA GLU A 146 -9.17 24.30 -27.35
C GLU A 146 -10.23 23.18 -27.24
N SER A 147 -11.51 23.53 -27.47
CA SER A 147 -12.63 22.58 -27.40
C SER A 147 -12.46 21.41 -28.36
N ASP A 148 -12.01 21.69 -29.57
CA ASP A 148 -12.02 20.73 -30.67
C ASP A 148 -10.92 19.68 -30.48
N LEU A 149 -9.71 20.10 -30.12
CA LEU A 149 -8.60 19.19 -29.78
C LEU A 149 -8.88 18.38 -28.51
N ARG A 150 -9.56 18.99 -27.53
CA ARG A 150 -10.00 18.28 -26.33
C ARG A 150 -11.03 17.21 -26.68
N GLN A 151 -12.01 17.54 -27.51
CA GLN A 151 -13.03 16.60 -27.97
C GLN A 151 -12.40 15.46 -28.76
N GLN A 152 -11.49 15.75 -29.70
CA GLN A 152 -10.72 14.71 -30.41
C GLN A 152 -9.95 13.79 -29.45
N GLY A 153 -9.37 14.35 -28.38
CA GLY A 153 -8.70 13.58 -27.34
C GLY A 153 -9.65 12.67 -26.56
N ILE A 154 -10.85 13.16 -26.25
CA ILE A 154 -11.92 12.40 -25.58
C ILE A 154 -12.45 11.29 -26.48
N ASP A 155 -12.74 11.60 -27.75
CA ASP A 155 -13.23 10.64 -28.76
C ASP A 155 -12.20 9.51 -28.99
N SER A 156 -10.93 9.80 -28.75
CA SER A 156 -9.83 8.83 -28.86
C SER A 156 -9.62 7.95 -27.63
N PHE A 157 -10.41 8.07 -26.54
CA PHE A 157 -10.21 7.28 -25.31
C PHE A 157 -10.26 5.77 -25.54
N ALA A 158 -11.18 5.30 -26.37
CA ALA A 158 -11.24 3.88 -26.71
C ALA A 158 -9.97 3.42 -27.44
N ALA A 159 -9.40 4.26 -28.30
CA ALA A 159 -8.14 3.98 -28.98
C ALA A 159 -6.95 3.95 -28.02
N TYR A 160 -6.91 4.85 -27.03
CA TYR A 160 -5.90 4.82 -25.96
C TYR A 160 -5.94 3.51 -25.18
N ILE A 161 -7.14 3.06 -24.81
CA ILE A 161 -7.33 1.82 -24.05
C ILE A 161 -7.01 0.59 -24.91
N ALA A 162 -7.44 0.55 -26.17
CA ALA A 162 -7.10 -0.54 -27.10
C ALA A 162 -5.59 -0.66 -27.36
N LYS A 163 -4.86 0.44 -27.23
CA LYS A 163 -3.40 0.52 -27.42
C LYS A 163 -2.68 0.66 -26.08
N CYS A 164 -3.27 0.16 -24.99
CA CYS A 164 -2.58 0.10 -23.71
C CYS A 164 -2.24 -1.32 -23.26
N ASP A 165 -1.05 -1.52 -22.69
CA ASP A 165 -0.64 -2.82 -22.17
C ASP A 165 -1.30 -3.12 -20.80
N GLU A 166 -1.63 -2.10 -20.01
CA GLU A 166 -2.23 -2.18 -18.67
C GLU A 166 -3.10 -0.94 -18.36
N ILE A 167 -4.26 -1.13 -17.73
CA ILE A 167 -5.02 -0.06 -17.08
C ILE A 167 -4.75 -0.08 -15.57
N LEU A 168 -4.11 0.97 -15.07
CA LEU A 168 -3.91 1.20 -13.64
C LEU A 168 -5.09 1.99 -13.07
N VAL A 169 -5.98 1.31 -12.36
CA VAL A 169 -7.10 1.93 -11.65
C VAL A 169 -6.66 2.36 -10.25
N LEU A 170 -6.53 3.68 -10.06
CA LEU A 170 -6.34 4.32 -8.76
C LEU A 170 -7.68 4.35 -8.02
N TRP A 171 -8.02 3.25 -7.38
CA TRP A 171 -9.37 2.97 -6.90
C TRP A 171 -9.70 3.62 -5.56
N SER A 172 -10.90 4.19 -5.50
CA SER A 172 -11.62 4.62 -4.30
C SER A 172 -13.09 4.17 -4.39
N PRO A 173 -13.85 4.19 -3.28
CA PRO A 173 -15.29 3.86 -3.30
C PRO A 173 -16.14 4.71 -4.25
N GLU A 174 -15.63 5.86 -4.69
CA GLU A 174 -16.32 6.76 -5.64
C GLU A 174 -16.03 6.41 -7.10
N TYR A 175 -15.09 5.51 -7.39
CA TYR A 175 -14.64 5.28 -8.76
C TYR A 175 -15.78 4.83 -9.70
N PHE A 176 -16.55 3.81 -9.32
CA PHE A 176 -17.67 3.29 -10.11
C PHE A 176 -18.93 4.18 -10.05
N THR A 177 -18.91 5.27 -9.27
CA THR A 177 -20.00 6.26 -9.24
C THR A 177 -19.80 7.37 -10.28
N ARG A 178 -18.69 7.36 -11.05
CA ARG A 178 -18.31 8.42 -11.98
C ARG A 178 -18.47 7.98 -13.43
N LEU A 179 -19.27 8.73 -14.19
CA LEU A 179 -19.66 8.36 -15.55
C LEU A 179 -18.44 8.18 -16.49
N TRP A 180 -17.47 9.11 -16.46
CA TRP A 180 -16.26 8.99 -17.26
C TRP A 180 -15.39 7.78 -16.88
N CYS A 181 -15.25 7.47 -15.58
CA CYS A 181 -14.56 6.26 -15.14
C CYS A 181 -15.29 4.98 -15.61
N THR A 182 -16.62 5.00 -15.66
CA THR A 182 -17.40 3.88 -16.20
C THR A 182 -17.25 3.73 -17.72
N LEU A 183 -17.10 4.83 -18.46
CA LEU A 183 -16.78 4.78 -19.89
C LEU A 183 -15.40 4.15 -20.14
N GLU A 184 -14.40 4.45 -19.31
CA GLU A 184 -13.07 3.79 -19.38
C GLU A 184 -13.19 2.27 -19.17
N MET A 185 -14.06 1.83 -18.26
CA MET A 185 -14.35 0.41 -18.07
C MET A 185 -15.11 -0.19 -19.27
N ALA A 186 -16.04 0.55 -19.87
CA ALA A 186 -16.74 0.14 -21.08
C ALA A 186 -15.76 -0.07 -22.25
N ALA A 187 -14.85 0.89 -22.45
CA ALA A 187 -13.81 0.81 -23.46
C ALA A 187 -12.87 -0.38 -23.21
N LEU A 188 -12.45 -0.62 -21.97
CA LEU A 188 -11.62 -1.78 -21.60
C LEU A 188 -12.30 -3.10 -21.95
N VAL A 189 -13.56 -3.28 -21.54
CA VAL A 189 -14.30 -4.51 -21.83
C VAL A 189 -14.48 -4.70 -23.33
N LYS A 190 -14.82 -3.62 -24.06
CA LYS A 190 -15.06 -3.69 -25.50
C LYS A 190 -13.80 -4.06 -26.27
N THR A 191 -12.68 -3.44 -25.93
CA THR A 191 -11.41 -3.60 -26.66
C THR A 191 -10.70 -4.91 -26.35
N HIS A 192 -10.97 -5.52 -25.20
CA HIS A 192 -10.36 -6.78 -24.76
C HIS A 192 -11.32 -7.98 -24.70
N ALA A 193 -12.52 -7.86 -25.27
CA ALA A 193 -13.56 -8.89 -25.23
C ALA A 193 -13.06 -10.28 -25.70
N ASP A 194 -12.26 -10.32 -26.76
CA ASP A 194 -11.77 -11.57 -27.36
C ASP A 194 -10.66 -12.26 -26.55
N SER A 195 -9.94 -11.50 -25.72
CA SER A 195 -8.77 -12.00 -25.00
C SER A 195 -9.13 -12.80 -23.74
N GLY A 196 -10.37 -12.68 -23.24
CA GLY A 196 -10.83 -13.26 -21.98
C GLY A 196 -10.09 -12.77 -20.72
N LYS A 197 -9.09 -11.89 -20.87
CA LYS A 197 -8.28 -11.32 -19.78
C LYS A 197 -8.25 -9.81 -19.90
N LEU A 198 -8.81 -9.12 -18.91
CA LEU A 198 -8.69 -7.67 -18.83
C LEU A 198 -7.31 -7.30 -18.25
N PRO A 199 -6.51 -6.46 -18.92
CA PRO A 199 -5.20 -6.01 -18.42
C PRO A 199 -5.38 -4.95 -17.31
N LEU A 200 -6.04 -5.34 -16.22
CA LEU A 200 -6.58 -4.44 -15.21
C LEU A 200 -5.79 -4.55 -13.91
N TYR A 201 -5.18 -3.44 -13.50
CA TYR A 201 -4.41 -3.33 -12.26
C TYR A 201 -5.12 -2.42 -11.26
N PHE A 202 -5.65 -2.99 -10.18
CA PHE A 202 -6.29 -2.22 -9.11
C PHE A 202 -5.30 -1.79 -8.03
N MET A 203 -5.23 -0.48 -7.77
CA MET A 203 -4.45 0.10 -6.68
C MET A 203 -5.36 0.85 -5.70
N PRO A 204 -5.70 0.25 -4.54
CA PRO A 204 -6.54 0.91 -3.54
C PRO A 204 -5.86 2.10 -2.88
N LEU A 205 -6.40 3.30 -3.09
CA LEU A 205 -5.84 4.56 -2.59
C LEU A 205 -5.78 4.61 -1.06
N GLY A 206 -6.82 4.11 -0.38
CA GLY A 206 -6.88 4.05 1.07
C GLY A 206 -5.77 3.17 1.67
N LEU A 207 -5.53 2.02 1.06
CA LEU A 207 -4.50 1.06 1.48
C LEU A 207 -3.10 1.60 1.23
N ALA A 208 -2.85 2.18 0.05
CA ALA A 208 -1.57 2.79 -0.29
C ALA A 208 -1.18 3.88 0.72
N LYS A 209 -2.10 4.80 1.04
CA LYS A 209 -1.90 5.84 2.06
C LYS A 209 -1.59 5.23 3.43
N ALA A 210 -2.36 4.23 3.85
CA ALA A 210 -2.21 3.63 5.17
C ALA A 210 -0.89 2.88 5.33
N ALA A 211 -0.50 2.11 4.31
CA ALA A 211 0.80 1.43 4.29
C ALA A 211 1.94 2.44 4.43
N PHE A 212 1.92 3.51 3.63
CA PHE A 212 2.94 4.55 3.69
C PHE A 212 3.03 5.24 5.06
N LEU A 213 1.90 5.60 5.67
CA LEU A 213 1.89 6.19 7.02
C LEU A 213 2.38 5.20 8.08
N SER A 214 2.02 3.93 7.97
CA SER A 214 2.51 2.87 8.85
C SER A 214 4.02 2.68 8.72
N TRP A 215 4.57 2.74 7.50
CA TRP A 215 6.02 2.68 7.27
C TRP A 215 6.74 3.85 7.92
N ILE A 216 6.25 5.08 7.77
CA ILE A 216 6.85 6.25 8.43
C ILE A 216 6.84 6.07 9.96
N SER A 217 5.68 5.71 10.51
CA SER A 217 5.56 5.56 11.96
C SER A 217 6.41 4.41 12.51
N LEU A 218 6.58 3.31 11.77
CA LEU A 218 7.47 2.22 12.17
C LEU A 218 8.95 2.64 12.07
N ALA A 219 9.34 3.35 11.01
CA ALA A 219 10.69 3.88 10.88
C ALA A 219 11.03 4.82 12.05
N LEU A 220 10.10 5.71 12.42
CA LEU A 220 10.27 6.59 13.58
C LEU A 220 10.37 5.80 14.89
N LEU A 221 9.59 4.71 15.04
CA LEU A 221 9.67 3.84 16.22
C LEU A 221 11.04 3.15 16.32
N CYS A 222 11.56 2.61 15.21
CA CYS A 222 12.90 2.02 15.16
C CYS A 222 13.96 3.05 15.54
N VAL A 223 13.91 4.26 14.98
CA VAL A 223 14.87 5.33 15.30
C VAL A 223 14.76 5.78 16.76
N ALA A 224 13.54 5.94 17.29
CA ALA A 224 13.33 6.32 18.68
C ALA A 224 13.90 5.27 19.65
N ARG A 225 13.74 3.98 19.34
CA ARG A 225 14.30 2.89 20.13
C ARG A 225 15.83 2.94 20.16
N GLU A 226 16.48 3.11 19.01
CA GLU A 226 17.94 3.19 18.95
C GLU A 226 18.48 4.46 19.62
N LEU A 227 17.78 5.59 19.51
CA LEU A 227 18.14 6.81 20.26
C LEU A 227 17.98 6.64 21.76
N GLN A 228 16.98 5.87 22.20
CA GLN A 228 16.80 5.57 23.62
C GLN A 228 17.95 4.72 24.15
N LEU A 229 18.36 3.68 23.40
CA LEU A 229 19.57 2.87 23.64
C LEU A 229 20.82 3.75 23.76
N LEU A 230 20.95 4.76 22.89
CA LEU A 230 22.07 5.68 22.89
C LEU A 230 22.18 6.55 24.14
N LEU A 231 21.04 6.99 24.68
CA LEU A 231 20.98 8.02 25.73
C LEU A 231 21.08 7.44 27.15
N ASP A 232 21.20 6.12 27.30
CA ASP A 232 21.21 5.42 28.58
C ASP A 232 20.08 5.80 29.55
N THR A 233 18.98 6.31 28.99
CA THR A 233 17.79 6.68 29.75
C THR A 233 17.07 5.42 30.21
N PHE A 234 16.78 5.30 31.52
CA PHE A 234 15.98 4.23 32.16
C PHE A 234 15.12 3.42 31.18
N TYR A 235 15.72 2.38 30.58
CA TYR A 235 15.20 1.80 29.33
C TYR A 235 13.81 1.22 29.47
N TRP A 236 13.50 0.65 30.63
CA TRP A 236 12.17 0.09 30.89
C TRP A 236 11.10 1.19 30.97
N MET A 237 11.36 2.33 31.62
CA MET A 237 10.37 3.42 31.72
C MET A 237 10.11 4.05 30.36
N ALA A 238 11.16 4.32 29.58
CA ALA A 238 11.02 4.93 28.26
C ALA A 238 10.33 3.99 27.25
N ASP A 239 10.58 2.68 27.31
CA ASP A 239 9.85 1.67 26.52
C ASP A 239 8.34 1.68 26.82
N PHE A 240 7.96 1.76 28.09
CA PHE A 240 6.55 1.78 28.51
C PHE A 240 5.87 3.13 28.25
N VAL A 241 6.58 4.24 28.44
CA VAL A 241 6.00 5.59 28.35
C VAL A 241 5.99 6.14 26.92
N VAL A 242 6.96 5.77 26.08
CA VAL A 242 7.12 6.34 24.73
C VAL A 242 6.89 5.30 23.64
N LEU A 243 7.64 4.19 23.63
CA LEU A 243 7.58 3.23 22.53
C LEU A 243 6.25 2.47 22.50
N THR A 244 5.74 2.08 23.67
CA THR A 244 4.48 1.33 23.78
C THR A 244 3.28 2.13 23.24
N PRO A 245 3.05 3.40 23.63
CA PRO A 245 1.99 4.21 23.04
C PRO A 245 2.17 4.44 21.54
N LEU A 246 3.39 4.63 21.04
CA LEU A 246 3.66 4.80 19.61
C LEU A 246 3.35 3.52 18.83
N LEU A 247 3.70 2.36 19.36
CA LEU A 247 3.38 1.07 18.77
C LEU A 247 1.86 0.84 18.75
N ILE A 248 1.18 1.12 19.86
CA ILE A 248 -0.28 1.06 19.96
C ILE A 248 -0.92 2.01 18.94
N LEU A 249 -0.40 3.23 18.80
CA LEU A 249 -0.91 4.20 17.83
C LEU A 249 -0.71 3.72 16.39
N ASN A 250 0.47 3.19 16.04
CA ASN A 250 0.74 2.60 14.72
C ASN A 250 -0.24 1.47 14.43
N ALA A 251 -0.42 0.60 15.43
CA ALA A 251 -1.36 -0.49 15.40
C ALA A 251 -2.80 0.01 15.15
N LEU A 252 -3.28 0.98 15.93
CA LEU A 252 -4.61 1.55 15.74
C LEU A 252 -4.79 2.16 14.34
N ILE A 253 -3.82 2.93 13.85
CA ILE A 253 -3.86 3.53 12.51
C ILE A 253 -3.95 2.44 11.42
N PHE A 254 -3.10 1.42 11.50
CA PHE A 254 -3.07 0.35 10.52
C PHE A 254 -4.33 -0.51 10.57
N GLY A 255 -4.79 -0.88 11.77
CA GLY A 255 -6.01 -1.65 11.97
C GLY A 255 -7.26 -0.94 11.45
N LEU A 256 -7.41 0.35 11.75
CA LEU A 256 -8.51 1.16 11.24
C LEU A 256 -8.46 1.27 9.71
N ALA A 257 -7.25 1.35 9.13
CA ALA A 257 -7.10 1.40 7.70
C ALA A 257 -7.44 0.09 7.00
N ILE A 258 -7.03 -1.06 7.55
CA ILE A 258 -7.39 -2.38 7.06
C ILE A 258 -8.90 -2.59 7.14
N ASP A 259 -9.54 -2.23 8.26
CA ASP A 259 -10.99 -2.33 8.42
C ASP A 259 -11.73 -1.46 7.38
N ARG A 260 -11.31 -0.21 7.21
CA ARG A 260 -11.85 0.67 6.16
C ARG A 260 -11.64 0.11 4.75
N TYR A 261 -10.47 -0.47 4.48
CA TYR A 261 -10.19 -1.11 3.20
C TYR A 261 -11.10 -2.32 2.97
N ALA A 262 -11.27 -3.18 3.96
CA ALA A 262 -12.17 -4.34 3.88
C ALA A 262 -13.63 -3.91 3.66
N GLN A 263 -14.09 -2.88 4.37
CA GLN A 263 -15.42 -2.29 4.15
C GLN A 263 -15.58 -1.73 2.74
N ALA A 264 -14.57 -0.97 2.27
CA ALA A 264 -14.57 -0.44 0.93
C ALA A 264 -14.60 -1.55 -0.13
N ARG A 265 -13.91 -2.68 0.10
CA ARG A 265 -13.97 -3.85 -0.79
C ARG A 265 -15.34 -4.52 -0.80
N ARG A 266 -15.99 -4.70 0.36
CA ARG A 266 -17.37 -5.22 0.40
C ARG A 266 -18.33 -4.28 -0.34
N SER A 267 -18.16 -2.98 -0.15
CA SER A 267 -18.91 -1.97 -0.91
C SER A 267 -18.64 -2.08 -2.41
N LEU A 268 -17.41 -2.33 -2.83
CA LEU A 268 -17.05 -2.53 -4.24
C LEU A 268 -17.76 -3.75 -4.83
N THR A 269 -17.75 -4.89 -4.15
CA THR A 269 -18.45 -6.09 -4.61
C THR A 269 -19.93 -5.79 -4.81
N LYS A 270 -20.59 -5.17 -3.83
CA LYS A 270 -22.00 -4.78 -3.94
C LYS A 270 -22.23 -3.75 -5.06
N GLN A 271 -21.36 -2.75 -5.19
CA GLN A 271 -21.44 -1.75 -6.25
C GLN A 271 -21.35 -2.38 -7.63
N LEU A 272 -20.50 -3.38 -7.82
CA LEU A 272 -20.37 -4.11 -9.08
C LEU A 272 -21.56 -5.04 -9.34
N GLU A 273 -22.07 -5.72 -8.31
CA GLU A 273 -23.26 -6.58 -8.41
C GLU A 273 -24.53 -5.80 -8.80
N THR A 274 -24.72 -4.62 -8.21
CA THR A 274 -25.88 -3.76 -8.49
C THR A 274 -25.53 -2.60 -9.41
N PHE A 275 -24.45 -2.71 -10.19
CA PHE A 275 -23.96 -1.62 -11.02
C PHE A 275 -25.02 -1.21 -12.05
N ASP A 276 -25.30 0.08 -12.16
CA ASP A 276 -26.06 0.65 -13.27
C ASP A 276 -25.41 1.95 -13.70
N VAL A 277 -24.97 2.02 -14.96
CA VAL A 277 -24.37 3.23 -15.54
C VAL A 277 -25.30 4.43 -15.43
N ARG A 278 -26.63 4.21 -15.38
CA ARG A 278 -27.62 5.28 -15.26
C ARG A 278 -27.52 6.06 -13.95
N GLU A 279 -27.09 5.40 -12.89
CA GLU A 279 -26.88 5.98 -11.56
C GLU A 279 -25.52 6.69 -11.42
N SER A 280 -24.69 6.65 -12.47
CA SER A 280 -23.38 7.29 -12.46
C SER A 280 -23.50 8.82 -12.50
N ARG A 281 -22.66 9.49 -11.71
CA ARG A 281 -22.57 10.94 -11.61
C ARG A 281 -21.57 11.47 -12.63
N CYS A 282 -21.97 12.46 -13.42
CA CYS A 282 -21.08 13.25 -14.27
C CYS A 282 -20.64 14.55 -13.55
N ALA A 283 -19.72 15.29 -14.14
CA ALA A 283 -19.42 16.66 -13.71
C ALA A 283 -20.33 17.66 -14.43
N PHE A 284 -20.55 17.43 -15.72
CA PHE A 284 -21.47 18.17 -16.57
C PHE A 284 -22.54 17.21 -17.10
N GLU A 285 -23.80 17.59 -16.95
CA GLU A 285 -24.93 16.76 -17.39
C GLU A 285 -24.96 16.60 -18.92
N SER A 286 -24.42 17.57 -19.65
CA SER A 286 -24.22 17.49 -21.11
C SER A 286 -23.38 16.28 -21.55
N ASP A 287 -22.44 15.82 -20.72
CA ASP A 287 -21.59 14.68 -21.05
C ASP A 287 -22.37 13.36 -21.08
N ARG A 288 -23.52 13.32 -20.39
CA ARG A 288 -24.24 12.06 -20.14
C ARG A 288 -24.71 11.40 -21.43
N GLU A 289 -25.34 12.17 -22.31
CA GLU A 289 -25.87 11.61 -23.56
C GLU A 289 -24.75 11.17 -24.49
N THR A 290 -23.65 11.91 -24.57
CA THR A 290 -22.45 11.52 -25.33
C THR A 290 -21.89 10.18 -24.84
N VAL A 291 -21.73 10.02 -23.52
CA VAL A 291 -21.24 8.78 -22.92
C VAL A 291 -22.23 7.64 -23.16
N TYR A 292 -23.54 7.87 -22.97
CA TYR A 292 -24.55 6.84 -23.20
C TYR A 292 -24.63 6.41 -24.66
N HIS A 293 -24.58 7.36 -25.59
CA HIS A 293 -24.54 7.07 -27.02
C HIS A 293 -23.35 6.15 -27.34
N THR A 294 -22.16 6.51 -26.88
CA THR A 294 -20.94 5.71 -27.07
C THR A 294 -21.08 4.29 -26.49
N ILE A 295 -21.66 4.15 -25.30
CA ILE A 295 -21.89 2.84 -24.67
C ILE A 295 -22.90 2.02 -25.47
N ARG A 296 -24.00 2.62 -25.95
CA ARG A 296 -25.01 1.94 -26.79
C ARG A 296 -24.40 1.47 -28.10
N GLU A 297 -23.53 2.26 -28.72
CA GLU A 297 -22.79 1.84 -29.92
C GLU A 297 -21.90 0.61 -29.66
N TRP A 298 -21.27 0.52 -28.49
CA TRP A 298 -20.36 -0.58 -28.17
C TRP A 298 -21.05 -1.87 -27.71
N PHE A 299 -22.18 -1.75 -27.00
CA PHE A 299 -22.86 -2.85 -26.30
C PHE A 299 -24.33 -3.05 -26.69
N THR A 300 -24.77 -2.43 -27.80
CA THR A 300 -26.17 -2.37 -28.28
C THR A 300 -27.08 -1.49 -27.41
N ASP A 301 -27.04 -1.67 -26.09
CA ASP A 301 -27.76 -0.86 -25.13
C ASP A 301 -26.98 -0.70 -23.81
N LEU A 302 -27.50 0.11 -22.89
CA LEU A 302 -26.88 0.35 -21.59
C LEU A 302 -26.94 -0.89 -20.67
N ASP A 303 -27.92 -1.77 -20.87
CA ASP A 303 -28.13 -2.95 -20.03
C ASP A 303 -27.16 -4.08 -20.40
N GLY A 304 -26.80 -4.20 -21.68
CA GLY A 304 -25.70 -5.03 -22.16
C GLY A 304 -24.38 -4.64 -21.52
N PHE A 305 -24.09 -3.34 -21.42
CA PHE A 305 -22.91 -2.86 -20.69
C PHE A 305 -23.01 -3.15 -19.19
N ASN A 306 -24.14 -2.84 -18.55
CA ASN A 306 -24.35 -3.13 -17.13
C ASN A 306 -24.12 -4.61 -16.80
N ASN A 307 -24.66 -5.52 -17.62
CA ASN A 307 -24.46 -6.97 -17.45
C ASN A 307 -22.99 -7.37 -17.60
N ASN A 308 -22.26 -6.75 -18.55
CA ASN A 308 -20.83 -6.97 -18.69
C ASN A 308 -20.03 -6.52 -17.47
N VAL A 309 -20.40 -5.39 -16.84
CA VAL A 309 -19.75 -4.94 -15.60
C VAL A 309 -20.06 -5.89 -14.43
N ARG A 310 -21.34 -6.25 -14.25
CA ARG A 310 -21.82 -7.12 -13.16
C ARG A 310 -21.21 -8.52 -13.20
N LEU A 311 -20.93 -9.04 -14.39
CA LEU A 311 -20.38 -10.38 -14.59
C LEU A 311 -18.86 -10.30 -14.80
N HIS A 312 -18.42 -9.83 -15.97
CA HIS A 312 -17.03 -9.95 -16.41
C HIS A 312 -16.07 -9.03 -15.64
N VAL A 313 -16.42 -7.75 -15.44
CA VAL A 313 -15.56 -6.81 -14.70
C VAL A 313 -15.49 -7.20 -13.24
N ARG A 314 -16.62 -7.55 -12.62
CA ARG A 314 -16.68 -8.04 -11.24
C ARG A 314 -15.75 -9.23 -11.01
N ASP A 315 -15.82 -10.25 -11.88
CA ASP A 315 -15.03 -11.46 -11.72
C ASP A 315 -13.52 -11.18 -11.92
N HIS A 316 -13.17 -10.25 -12.84
CA HIS A 316 -11.80 -9.76 -13.00
C HIS A 316 -11.29 -8.96 -11.80
N VAL A 317 -12.12 -8.08 -11.24
CA VAL A 317 -11.78 -7.30 -10.04
C VAL A 317 -11.56 -8.25 -8.86
N ALA A 318 -12.43 -9.24 -8.69
CA ALA A 318 -12.35 -10.23 -7.63
C ALA A 318 -11.08 -11.09 -7.75
N SER A 319 -10.72 -11.54 -8.96
CA SER A 319 -9.50 -12.29 -9.19
C SER A 319 -8.23 -11.43 -9.03
N SER A 320 -8.23 -10.19 -9.50
CA SER A 320 -7.08 -9.28 -9.45
C SER A 320 -6.76 -8.81 -8.03
N LEU A 321 -7.79 -8.47 -7.26
CA LEU A 321 -7.62 -8.09 -5.85
C LEU A 321 -7.45 -9.31 -4.94
N GLY A 322 -7.60 -10.52 -5.46
CA GLY A 322 -7.63 -11.76 -4.70
C GLY A 322 -8.80 -11.81 -3.71
N TRP A 323 -8.69 -12.68 -2.71
CA TRP A 323 -9.71 -12.84 -1.68
C TRP A 323 -9.97 -11.50 -0.96
N GLU A 324 -11.15 -11.31 -0.38
CA GLU A 324 -11.55 -10.05 0.28
C GLU A 324 -10.53 -9.53 1.31
N PHE A 325 -9.68 -10.41 1.86
CA PHE A 325 -8.64 -10.12 2.88
C PHE A 325 -7.23 -10.15 2.33
N HIS A 326 -7.08 -10.24 1.01
CA HIS A 326 -5.77 -10.23 0.40
C HIS A 326 -5.08 -8.89 0.69
N PHE A 327 -3.97 -8.97 1.41
CA PHE A 327 -3.05 -7.87 1.57
C PHE A 327 -1.89 -8.06 0.60
N PRO A 328 -1.56 -7.05 -0.23
CA PRO A 328 -0.46 -7.19 -1.16
C PRO A 328 0.86 -7.40 -0.39
N LYS A 329 1.44 -8.60 -0.50
CA LYS A 329 2.67 -9.00 0.22
C LYS A 329 3.80 -7.98 0.05
N ARG A 330 3.89 -7.34 -1.12
CA ARG A 330 4.90 -6.31 -1.36
C ARG A 330 4.89 -5.15 -0.36
N LEU A 331 3.73 -4.86 0.26
CA LEU A 331 3.59 -3.79 1.24
C LEU A 331 4.13 -4.17 2.62
N THR A 332 4.43 -5.45 2.86
CA THR A 332 5.04 -5.93 4.11
C THR A 332 6.57 -5.90 4.09
N PHE A 333 7.20 -5.76 2.92
CA PHE A 333 8.66 -5.74 2.81
C PHE A 333 9.33 -4.54 3.46
N PRO A 334 8.85 -3.28 3.32
CA PRO A 334 9.53 -2.14 3.96
C PRO A 334 9.63 -2.27 5.50
N PRO A 335 8.56 -2.66 6.23
CA PRO A 335 8.67 -2.96 7.65
C PRO A 335 9.74 -3.99 8.00
N MET A 336 9.79 -5.11 7.26
CA MET A 336 10.80 -6.14 7.49
C MET A 336 12.21 -5.61 7.26
N LEU A 337 12.39 -4.78 6.24
CA LEU A 337 13.67 -4.18 5.91
C LEU A 337 14.16 -3.21 7.00
N PHE A 338 13.27 -2.42 7.60
CA PHE A 338 13.62 -1.52 8.70
C PHE A 338 14.11 -2.30 9.92
N SER A 339 13.41 -3.39 10.27
CA SER A 339 13.86 -4.29 11.34
C SER A 339 15.20 -4.96 11.04
N ILE A 340 15.45 -5.34 9.78
CA ILE A 340 16.76 -5.86 9.37
C ILE A 340 17.85 -4.84 9.65
N PHE A 341 17.66 -3.57 9.28
CA PHE A 341 18.67 -2.54 9.53
C PHE A 341 18.94 -2.30 11.02
N THR A 342 17.90 -2.25 11.84
CA THR A 342 18.04 -2.17 13.31
C THR A 342 18.92 -3.30 13.85
N GLN A 343 18.74 -4.52 13.32
CA GLN A 343 19.51 -5.68 13.77
C GLN A 343 20.94 -5.66 13.24
N LEU A 344 21.17 -5.14 12.04
CA LEU A 344 22.52 -4.93 11.49
C LEU A 344 23.31 -3.90 12.29
N ASP A 345 22.69 -2.82 12.78
CA ASP A 345 23.36 -1.87 13.69
C ASP A 345 23.83 -2.57 14.98
N ARG A 346 22.98 -3.39 15.60
CA ARG A 346 23.33 -4.16 16.81
C ARG A 346 24.45 -5.17 16.56
N ILE A 347 24.43 -5.85 15.41
CA ILE A 347 25.52 -6.75 15.02
C ILE A 347 26.82 -5.97 14.87
N ALA A 348 26.79 -4.81 14.21
CA ALA A 348 27.96 -3.96 14.02
C ALA A 348 28.48 -3.34 15.33
N ALA A 349 27.64 -3.24 16.34
CA ALA A 349 28.01 -2.78 17.68
C ALA A 349 28.67 -3.86 18.55
N GLY A 350 28.80 -5.10 18.05
CA GLY A 350 29.40 -6.19 18.82
C GLY A 350 28.46 -6.85 19.83
N ASP A 351 27.16 -6.51 19.84
CA ASP A 351 26.20 -7.11 20.80
C ASP A 351 26.21 -8.65 20.74
N PHE A 352 26.64 -9.26 19.63
CA PHE A 352 26.50 -10.69 19.38
C PHE A 352 27.67 -11.57 19.84
N GLU A 353 28.72 -11.03 20.45
CA GLU A 353 29.97 -11.77 20.73
C GLU A 353 29.82 -12.94 21.72
N HIS A 354 28.94 -12.84 22.73
CA HIS A 354 28.81 -13.90 23.75
C HIS A 354 27.63 -14.87 23.55
N GLN A 355 26.70 -14.60 22.61
CA GLN A 355 25.48 -15.42 22.40
C GLN A 355 25.03 -15.46 20.92
N THR A 356 25.98 -15.57 19.98
CA THR A 356 25.76 -15.37 18.54
C THR A 356 24.61 -16.20 17.95
N MET A 357 24.56 -17.52 18.24
CA MET A 357 23.52 -18.40 17.69
C MET A 357 22.11 -18.02 18.15
N PHE A 358 21.94 -17.68 19.42
CA PHE A 358 20.63 -17.35 19.97
C PHE A 358 20.11 -16.03 19.42
N LYS A 359 20.96 -15.01 19.33
CA LYS A 359 20.56 -13.71 18.79
C LYS A 359 20.28 -13.79 17.28
N ILE A 360 20.95 -14.67 16.53
CA ILE A 360 20.56 -15.02 15.15
C ILE A 360 19.16 -15.63 15.10
N PHE A 361 18.82 -16.53 16.03
CA PHE A 361 17.44 -17.05 16.12
C PHE A 361 16.44 -15.95 16.46
N ALA A 362 16.77 -15.02 17.36
CA ALA A 362 15.92 -13.88 17.68
C ALA A 362 15.70 -12.97 16.45
N PHE A 363 16.74 -12.73 15.66
CA PHE A 363 16.68 -12.02 14.37
C PHE A 363 15.75 -12.72 13.37
N ILE A 364 15.95 -14.03 13.14
CA ILE A 364 15.11 -14.82 12.24
C ILE A 364 13.66 -14.81 12.73
N ALA A 365 13.47 -14.97 14.03
CA ALA A 365 12.14 -14.94 14.65
C ALA A 365 11.47 -13.58 14.48
N ASP A 366 12.19 -12.47 14.61
CA ASP A 366 11.63 -11.12 14.44
C ASP A 366 11.17 -10.85 13.00
N ILE A 367 11.99 -11.23 12.01
CA ILE A 367 11.65 -11.14 10.59
C ILE A 367 10.47 -12.05 10.24
N ALA A 368 10.52 -13.32 10.65
CA ALA A 368 9.46 -14.29 10.40
C ALA A 368 8.15 -13.83 11.05
N ARG A 369 8.22 -13.24 12.25
CA ARG A 369 7.09 -12.72 13.00
C ARG A 369 6.45 -11.52 12.33
N LEU A 370 7.21 -10.53 11.86
CA LEU A 370 6.63 -9.40 11.09
C LEU A 370 5.96 -9.87 9.80
N GLY A 371 6.57 -10.85 9.12
CA GLY A 371 6.00 -11.50 7.95
C GLY A 371 4.70 -12.27 8.23
N ALA A 372 4.54 -12.84 9.43
CA ALA A 372 3.37 -13.63 9.82
C ALA A 372 2.27 -12.81 10.53
N LEU A 373 2.63 -11.84 11.37
CA LEU A 373 1.70 -11.03 12.17
C LEU A 373 0.79 -10.19 11.28
N ILE A 374 1.31 -9.58 10.22
CA ILE A 374 0.49 -8.76 9.33
C ILE A 374 -0.63 -9.60 8.68
N PRO A 375 -0.35 -10.75 8.03
CA PRO A 375 -1.40 -11.65 7.53
C PRO A 375 -2.38 -12.15 8.61
N ILE A 376 -1.87 -12.58 9.77
CA ILE A 376 -2.70 -13.08 10.87
C ILE A 376 -3.63 -11.98 11.37
N PHE A 377 -3.12 -10.76 11.53
CA PHE A 377 -3.89 -9.61 11.97
C PHE A 377 -5.01 -9.27 11.00
N ILE A 378 -4.74 -9.33 9.69
CA ILE A 378 -5.75 -9.05 8.67
C ILE A 378 -6.85 -10.12 8.69
N LEU A 379 -6.46 -11.38 8.90
CA LEU A 379 -7.40 -12.49 9.07
C LEU A 379 -8.26 -12.32 10.34
N LEU A 380 -7.65 -12.05 11.49
CA LEU A 380 -8.37 -11.85 12.76
C LEU A 380 -9.29 -10.62 12.68
N SER A 381 -8.78 -9.49 12.19
CA SER A 381 -9.56 -8.27 11.99
C SER A 381 -10.82 -8.54 11.16
N TYR A 382 -10.70 -9.37 10.13
CA TYR A 382 -11.84 -9.80 9.36
C TYR A 382 -12.82 -10.66 10.17
N CYS A 383 -12.34 -11.72 10.83
CA CYS A 383 -13.18 -12.62 11.61
C CYS A 383 -14.05 -11.84 12.60
N PHE A 384 -13.44 -10.91 13.34
CA PHE A 384 -14.17 -10.05 14.28
C PHE A 384 -15.09 -9.03 13.59
N ALA A 385 -14.68 -8.46 12.46
CA ALA A 385 -15.55 -7.57 11.70
C ALA A 385 -16.79 -8.31 11.16
N LYS A 386 -16.68 -9.60 10.81
CA LYS A 386 -17.81 -10.44 10.41
C LYS A 386 -18.74 -10.76 11.58
N MET A 387 -18.20 -10.93 12.78
CA MET A 387 -18.97 -11.13 14.00
C MET A 387 -19.61 -9.84 14.55
N GLY A 388 -19.42 -8.69 13.89
CA GLY A 388 -19.86 -7.39 14.40
C GLY A 388 -19.07 -6.90 15.63
N ARG A 389 -18.02 -7.63 16.05
CA ARG A 389 -17.22 -7.33 17.24
C ARG A 389 -15.89 -6.66 16.88
N ARG A 390 -15.92 -5.58 16.09
CA ARG A 390 -14.70 -4.91 15.59
C ARG A 390 -13.73 -4.50 16.71
N TRP A 391 -14.25 -4.05 17.84
CA TRP A 391 -13.45 -3.66 19.02
C TRP A 391 -12.57 -4.80 19.56
N LEU A 392 -12.99 -6.07 19.43
CA LEU A 392 -12.18 -7.22 19.85
C LEU A 392 -10.93 -7.40 18.99
N ALA A 393 -11.02 -7.14 17.67
CA ALA A 393 -9.83 -7.17 16.83
C ALA A 393 -8.80 -6.11 17.27
N PHE A 394 -9.28 -4.93 17.63
CA PHE A 394 -8.42 -3.86 18.13
C PHE A 394 -7.79 -4.22 19.47
N ILE A 395 -8.57 -4.76 20.42
CA ILE A 395 -8.02 -5.21 21.71
C ILE A 395 -6.99 -6.31 21.49
N LEU A 396 -7.30 -7.31 20.67
CA LEU A 396 -6.34 -8.37 20.36
C LEU A 396 -5.08 -7.81 19.71
N PHE A 397 -5.20 -6.78 18.89
CA PHE A 397 -4.03 -6.16 18.29
C PHE A 397 -3.16 -5.44 19.30
N VAL A 398 -3.79 -4.65 20.18
CA VAL A 398 -3.08 -3.98 21.27
C VAL A 398 -2.43 -5.01 22.19
N ILE A 399 -3.12 -6.11 22.53
CA ILE A 399 -2.56 -7.21 23.30
C ILE A 399 -1.39 -7.84 22.57
N CYS A 400 -1.52 -8.17 21.28
CA CYS A 400 -0.41 -8.74 20.50
C CYS A 400 0.78 -7.78 20.42
N ALA A 401 0.54 -6.47 20.26
CA ALA A 401 1.58 -5.44 20.24
C ALA A 401 2.25 -5.29 21.61
N LEU A 402 1.49 -5.35 22.71
CA LEU A 402 2.00 -5.34 24.07
C LEU A 402 2.81 -6.60 24.39
N CYS A 403 2.28 -7.78 24.08
CA CYS A 403 3.00 -9.05 24.22
C CYS A 403 4.29 -9.04 23.38
N PHE A 404 4.25 -8.44 22.18
CA PHE A 404 5.44 -8.25 21.34
C PHE A 404 6.47 -7.34 21.99
N GLN A 405 6.05 -6.16 22.48
CA GLN A 405 6.93 -5.24 23.18
C GLN A 405 7.52 -5.89 24.43
N SER A 406 6.69 -6.55 25.25
CA SER A 406 7.14 -7.27 26.43
C SER A 406 8.13 -8.39 26.07
N PHE A 407 7.91 -9.14 25.00
CA PHE A 407 8.88 -10.14 24.55
C PHE A 407 10.21 -9.50 24.12
N LEU A 408 10.17 -8.35 23.44
CA LEU A 408 11.40 -7.64 23.05
C LEU A 408 12.15 -7.09 24.25
N THR A 409 11.45 -6.42 25.18
CA THR A 409 12.05 -5.77 26.35
C THR A 409 12.50 -6.80 27.40
N TYR A 410 11.65 -7.77 27.74
CA TYR A 410 11.93 -8.75 28.80
C TYR A 410 12.67 -9.99 28.30
N GLY A 411 12.49 -10.37 27.03
CA GLY A 411 13.27 -11.45 26.44
C GLY A 411 14.77 -11.16 26.61
N GLU A 412 15.21 -9.95 26.25
CA GLU A 412 16.60 -9.52 26.41
C GLU A 412 17.09 -9.58 27.87
N GLN A 413 16.27 -9.19 28.86
CA GLN A 413 16.63 -9.23 30.28
C GLN A 413 16.68 -10.65 30.88
N VAL A 414 15.65 -11.47 30.65
CA VAL A 414 15.59 -12.85 31.18
C VAL A 414 16.76 -13.69 30.65
N LEU A 415 17.24 -13.38 29.44
CA LEU A 415 18.38 -14.08 28.82
C LEU A 415 19.75 -13.73 29.42
N HIS A 416 19.88 -12.59 30.09
CA HIS A 416 21.13 -12.23 30.78
C HIS A 416 21.36 -13.08 32.05
N GLU A 417 20.32 -13.68 32.62
CA GLU A 417 20.39 -14.47 33.86
C GLU A 417 20.50 -15.99 33.63
N GLY A 418 20.73 -16.45 32.39
CA GLY A 418 20.99 -17.87 32.10
C GLY A 418 19.75 -18.77 32.13
N THR A 419 18.55 -18.20 31.95
CA THR A 419 17.30 -18.99 31.90
C THR A 419 17.30 -19.89 30.66
N PRO A 420 17.01 -21.21 30.78
CA PRO A 420 17.06 -22.13 29.65
C PRO A 420 16.11 -21.76 28.51
N VAL A 421 16.58 -21.83 27.27
CA VAL A 421 15.80 -21.53 26.04
C VAL A 421 14.45 -22.26 25.99
N TRP A 422 14.39 -23.49 26.49
CA TRP A 422 13.16 -24.27 26.52
C TRP A 422 12.11 -23.70 27.46
N LEU A 423 12.47 -22.97 28.52
CA LEU A 423 11.54 -22.26 29.42
C LEU A 423 10.94 -21.04 28.73
N CYS A 424 11.75 -20.23 28.04
CA CYS A 424 11.24 -19.13 27.22
C CYS A 424 10.34 -19.63 26.08
N VAL A 425 10.74 -20.72 25.41
CA VAL A 425 9.89 -21.36 24.39
C VAL A 425 8.64 -21.94 25.05
N LEU A 426 8.70 -22.60 26.21
CA LEU A 426 7.51 -23.10 26.91
C LEU A 426 6.60 -21.98 27.38
N GLU A 427 7.14 -20.83 27.75
CA GLU A 427 6.35 -19.69 28.25
C GLU A 427 5.70 -18.93 27.11
N VAL A 428 6.42 -18.70 26.01
CA VAL A 428 5.82 -18.22 24.76
C VAL A 428 4.80 -19.24 24.24
N THR A 429 5.17 -20.51 24.14
CA THR A 429 4.26 -21.56 23.64
C THR A 429 3.09 -21.78 24.58
N SER A 430 3.23 -21.63 25.91
CA SER A 430 2.13 -21.72 26.86
C SER A 430 1.23 -20.49 26.79
N GLN A 431 1.77 -19.29 26.54
CA GLN A 431 0.96 -18.11 26.25
C GLN A 431 0.18 -18.30 24.94
N TRP A 432 0.81 -18.85 23.90
CA TRP A 432 0.15 -19.20 22.63
C TRP A 432 -0.89 -20.34 22.80
N VAL A 433 -0.61 -21.36 23.61
CA VAL A 433 -1.51 -22.49 23.89
C VAL A 433 -2.67 -22.05 24.78
N THR A 434 -2.43 -21.26 25.83
CA THR A 434 -3.47 -20.66 26.68
C THR A 434 -4.35 -19.73 25.87
N TYR A 435 -3.77 -18.98 24.94
CA TYR A 435 -4.48 -18.16 23.97
C TYR A 435 -5.32 -19.01 23.00
N PHE A 436 -4.75 -20.06 22.41
CA PHE A 436 -5.51 -20.98 21.55
C PHE A 436 -6.63 -21.69 22.32
N LEU A 437 -6.39 -22.08 23.57
CA LEU A 437 -7.38 -22.72 24.45
C LEU A 437 -8.48 -21.74 24.88
N THR A 438 -8.18 -20.47 25.15
CA THR A 438 -9.19 -19.44 25.43
C THR A 438 -9.99 -19.07 24.19
N VAL A 439 -9.36 -19.02 23.01
CA VAL A 439 -10.06 -18.83 21.73
C VAL A 439 -10.91 -20.05 21.36
N LYS A 440 -10.42 -21.28 21.56
CA LYS A 440 -11.22 -22.52 21.36
C LYS A 440 -12.34 -22.63 22.39
N ALA A 441 -12.09 -22.27 23.65
CA ALA A 441 -13.11 -22.27 24.70
C ALA A 441 -14.20 -21.24 24.42
N SER A 442 -13.86 -20.07 23.87
CA SER A 442 -14.87 -19.10 23.39
C SER A 442 -15.67 -19.64 22.21
N TRP A 443 -15.04 -20.34 21.26
CA TRP A 443 -15.75 -20.97 20.13
C TRP A 443 -16.65 -22.13 20.57
N ILE A 444 -16.22 -22.94 21.53
CA ILE A 444 -17.02 -24.03 22.10
C ILE A 444 -18.16 -23.45 22.96
N ALA A 445 -17.90 -22.41 23.76
CA ALA A 445 -18.93 -21.73 24.55
C ALA A 445 -19.97 -21.05 23.65
N ASP A 446 -19.57 -20.37 22.57
CA ASP A 446 -20.50 -19.76 21.61
C ASP A 446 -21.27 -20.83 20.80
N ALA A 447 -20.64 -21.96 20.44
CA ALA A 447 -21.31 -23.07 19.78
C ALA A 447 -22.29 -23.82 20.71
N VAL A 448 -22.00 -23.90 22.00
CA VAL A 448 -22.87 -24.48 23.04
C VAL A 448 -24.02 -23.52 23.37
N LEU A 449 -23.76 -22.22 23.57
CA LEU A 449 -24.82 -21.22 23.79
C LEU A 449 -25.74 -21.10 22.57
N SER A 450 -25.20 -21.14 21.35
CA SER A 450 -25.99 -21.10 20.12
C SER A 450 -26.91 -22.31 19.96
N ARG A 451 -26.55 -23.48 20.52
CA ARG A 451 -27.41 -24.67 20.50
C ARG A 451 -28.39 -24.71 21.68
N CYS A 452 -28.06 -24.11 22.82
CA CYS A 452 -28.97 -24.05 23.96
C CYS A 452 -30.02 -22.93 23.88
N ILE A 453 -29.75 -21.84 23.14
CA ILE A 453 -30.68 -20.69 23.02
C ILE A 453 -31.62 -20.80 21.81
N LEU A 454 -31.24 -21.55 20.77
CA LEU A 454 -32.06 -21.75 19.55
C LEU A 454 -32.69 -23.15 19.46
N GLY A 455 -32.56 -23.96 20.52
CA GLY A 455 -33.10 -25.32 20.60
C GLY A 455 -34.08 -25.54 21.74
N GLY A 456 -34.78 -24.48 22.18
CA GLY A 456 -35.88 -24.52 23.15
C GLY A 456 -37.12 -23.86 22.58
#